data_AF-H6QS52-F1
#
_entry.id   AF-H6QS52-F1
#
_cell.length_a   1.000
_cell.length_b   1.000
_cell.length_c   1.000
_cell.angle_alpha   90.00
_cell.angle_beta   90.00
_cell.angle_gamma   90.00
#
_symmetry.space_group_name_H-M   'P 1'
#
loop_
_entity.id
_entity.type
_entity.pdbx_description
1 polymer ?
#
loop_
_entity_poly.entity_id
_entity_poly.type
_entity_poly.pdbx_seq_one_letter_code
_entity_poly.pdbx_strand_id
1 'polypeptide(L)' 'MPYRTTQNPSPLIPSVPQLDGNSVTFTSWRSRLEDVLAIQGVLDIVQGKIPRPLWNFSS' A
#
# COMPACT_ATOMS: atom_id res chain seq x y z
N MET A 1 -2.94 14.12 -12.38
CA MET A 1 -3.07 12.81 -11.72
C MET A 1 -4.56 12.47 -11.70
N PRO A 2 -4.99 11.31 -12.21
CA PRO A 2 -6.41 10.95 -12.16
C PRO A 2 -6.86 10.79 -10.70
N TYR A 3 -8.13 11.09 -10.43
CA TYR A 3 -8.74 10.84 -9.13
C TYR A 3 -8.66 9.35 -8.80
N ARG A 4 -8.17 9.03 -7.60
CA ARG A 4 -8.05 7.65 -7.14
C ARG A 4 -9.33 7.21 -6.46
N THR A 5 -9.84 6.08 -6.90
CA THR A 5 -10.90 5.37 -6.21
C THR A 5 -10.26 4.47 -5.17
N THR A 6 -10.41 4.81 -3.89
CA THR A 6 -9.96 3.97 -2.79
C THR A 6 -11.00 2.90 -2.52
N GLN A 7 -10.66 1.62 -2.67
CA GLN A 7 -11.55 0.52 -2.25
C GLN A 7 -11.33 0.20 -0.77
N ASN A 8 -12.37 -0.29 -0.10
CA ASN A 8 -12.31 -0.65 1.31
C ASN A 8 -11.43 -1.91 1.50
N PRO A 9 -10.30 -1.82 2.25
CA PRO A 9 -9.45 -2.98 2.51
C PRO A 9 -9.92 -3.84 3.70
N SER A 10 -10.99 -3.47 4.43
CA SER A 10 -11.48 -4.24 5.59
C SER A 10 -11.58 -5.75 5.35
N PRO A 11 -12.01 -6.25 4.17
CA PRO A 11 -12.09 -7.69 3.91
C PRO A 11 -10.72 -8.41 3.92
N LEU A 12 -9.62 -7.67 3.71
CA LEU A 12 -8.27 -8.22 3.63
C LEU A 12 -7.47 -8.07 4.92
N ILE A 13 -7.89 -7.20 5.85
CA ILE A 13 -7.23 -7.06 7.15
C ILE A 13 -7.10 -8.41 7.88
N PRO A 14 -8.13 -9.28 7.92
CA PRO A 14 -8.03 -10.58 8.59
C PRO A 14 -7.08 -11.58 7.92
N SER A 15 -6.72 -11.36 6.64
CA SER A 15 -5.83 -12.26 5.90
C SER A 15 -4.35 -11.87 6.02
N VAL A 16 -4.05 -10.75 6.67
CA VAL A 16 -2.67 -10.34 6.98
C VAL A 16 -2.16 -11.19 8.14
N PRO A 17 -1.14 -12.06 7.93
CA PRO A 17 -0.62 -12.91 8.98
C PRO A 17 0.05 -12.08 10.08
N GLN A 18 -0.01 -12.52 11.33
CA GLN A 18 0.77 -11.89 12.39
C GLN A 18 2.26 -12.22 12.23
N LEU A 19 3.13 -11.24 12.46
CA LEU A 19 4.58 -11.47 12.49
C LEU A 19 4.96 -12.31 13.71
N ASP A 20 5.68 -13.40 13.48
CA ASP A 20 6.13 -14.38 14.48
C ASP A 20 7.66 -14.48 14.57
N GLY A 21 8.38 -13.64 13.82
CA GLY A 21 9.84 -13.67 13.70
C GLY A 21 10.37 -14.67 12.66
N ASN A 22 9.51 -15.40 11.96
CA ASN A 22 9.89 -16.30 10.87
C ASN A 22 10.01 -15.53 9.54
N SER A 23 11.08 -15.79 8.78
CA SER A 23 11.31 -15.19 7.46
C SER A 23 10.25 -15.61 6.42
N VAL A 24 9.69 -16.82 6.55
CA VAL A 24 8.60 -17.29 5.70
C VAL A 24 7.33 -16.48 5.95
N THR A 25 6.97 -16.31 7.23
CA THR A 25 5.82 -15.49 7.66
C THR A 25 6.01 -14.04 7.24
N PHE A 26 7.23 -13.50 7.30
CA PHE A 26 7.54 -12.16 6.81
C PHE A 26 7.25 -11.99 5.31
N THR A 27 7.58 -13.00 4.49
CA THR A 27 7.34 -12.96 3.04
C THR A 27 5.84 -12.95 2.75
N SER A 28 5.07 -13.82 3.42
CA SER A 28 3.61 -13.85 3.31
C SER A 28 2.96 -12.57 3.84
N TRP A 29 3.45 -12.02 4.96
CA TRP A 29 2.99 -10.75 5.52
C TRP A 29 3.17 -9.60 4.54
N ARG A 30 4.38 -9.49 3.96
CA ARG A 30 4.71 -8.45 2.99
C ARG A 30 3.80 -8.50 1.77
N SER A 31 3.60 -9.69 1.19
CA SER A 31 2.73 -9.86 0.02
C SER A 31 1.28 -9.42 0.32
N ARG A 32 0.75 -9.75 1.51
CA ARG A 32 -0.60 -9.31 1.90
C ARG A 32 -0.71 -7.81 2.12
N LEU A 33 0.34 -7.18 2.63
CA LEU A 33 0.38 -5.74 2.76
C LEU A 33 0.41 -5.05 1.39
N GLU A 34 1.13 -5.62 0.41
CA GLU A 34 1.13 -5.13 -0.96
C GLU A 34 -0.27 -5.23 -1.62
N ASP A 35 -1.02 -6.32 -1.38
CA ASP A 35 -2.41 -6.48 -1.84
C ASP A 35 -3.33 -5.38 -1.28
N VAL A 36 -3.22 -5.08 0.02
CA VAL A 36 -4.00 -4.03 0.69
C VAL A 36 -3.71 -2.65 0.07
N LEU A 37 -2.43 -2.33 -0.15
CA LEU A 37 -2.02 -1.08 -0.78
C LEU A 37 -2.47 -0.97 -2.24
N ALA A 38 -2.52 -2.10 -2.97
CA ALA A 38 -2.99 -2.13 -4.35
C ALA A 38 -4.48 -1.78 -4.44
N ILE A 39 -5.30 -2.34 -3.54
CA ILE A 39 -6.75 -2.11 -3.48
C ILE A 39 -7.09 -0.69 -3.01
N GLN A 40 -6.28 -0.13 -2.11
CA GLN A 40 -6.38 1.29 -1.77
C GLN A 40 -5.86 2.21 -2.90
N GLY A 41 -5.22 1.65 -3.93
CA GLY A 41 -4.64 2.40 -5.03
C GLY A 41 -3.45 3.25 -4.61
N VAL A 42 -2.68 2.83 -3.60
CA VAL A 42 -1.52 3.57 -3.05
C VAL A 42 -0.20 2.81 -3.18
N LEU A 43 -0.21 1.58 -3.72
CA LEU A 43 0.99 0.75 -3.88
C LEU A 43 2.11 1.47 -4.65
N ASP A 44 1.75 2.29 -5.64
CA ASP A 44 2.69 3.00 -6.47
C ASP A 44 3.37 4.20 -5.78
N ILE A 45 2.80 4.70 -4.67
CA ILE A 45 3.48 5.63 -3.74
C ILE A 45 4.64 4.89 -3.07
N VAL A 46 4.37 3.70 -2.54
CA VAL A 46 5.37 2.87 -1.86
C VAL A 46 6.46 2.42 -2.82
N GLN A 47 6.09 2.14 -4.08
CA GLN A 47 7.05 1.82 -5.15
C GLN A 47 7.82 3.04 -5.68
N GLY A 48 7.54 4.26 -5.19
CA GLY A 48 8.21 5.48 -5.63
C GLY A 48 7.92 5.89 -7.08
N LYS A 49 6.85 5.34 -7.68
CA LYS A 49 6.45 5.62 -9.07
C LYS A 49 5.70 6.94 -9.21
N ILE A 50 5.16 7.46 -8.11
CA ILE A 50 4.55 8.80 -8.11
C ILE A 50 5.64 9.84 -7.82
N PRO A 51 5.93 10.76 -8.76
CA PRO A 51 6.74 11.92 -8.43
C PRO A 51 6.01 12.73 -7.35
N ARG A 52 6.72 13.01 -6.25
CA ARG A 52 6.17 13.83 -5.16
C ARG A 52 5.64 15.13 -5.77
N PRO A 53 4.47 15.64 -5.35
CA PRO A 53 3.99 16.92 -5.82
C PRO A 53 5.06 17.98 -5.53
N LEU A 54 5.53 18.66 -6.58
CA LEU A 54 6.34 19.86 -6.41
C LEU A 54 5.40 20.90 -5.82
N TRP A 55 5.64 21.32 -4.58
CA TRP A 55 4.89 22.39 -3.95
C TRP A 55 5.27 23.72 -4.61
N ASN A 56 4.56 24.09 -5.68
CA ASN A 56 4.66 25.42 -6.26
C ASN A 56 3.73 26.35 -5.46
N PHE A 57 4.20 26.86 -4.33
CA PHE A 57 3.61 28.04 -3.73
C PHE A 57 4.01 29.25 -4.59
N SER A 58 3.16 29.61 -5.56
CA SER A 58 3.16 30.98 -6.09
C SER A 58 2.25 31.82 -5.22
N SER A 59 2.87 32.71 -4.44
CA SER A 59 2.25 33.94 -3.93
C SER A 59 2.58 35.10 -4.85
#